data_AF-A0A946TYD1-F1
#
_entry.id   AF-A0A946TYD1-F1
#
_cell.length_a   1.000
_cell.length_b   1.000
_cell.length_c   1.000
_cell.angle_alpha   90.00
_cell.angle_beta   90.00
_cell.angle_gamma   90.00
#
_symmetry.space_group_name_H-M   'P 1'
#
loop_
_entity.id
_entity.type
_entity.pdbx_description
1 polymer ?
#
loop_
_entity_poly.entity_id
_entity_poly.type
_entity_poly.pdbx_seq_one_letter_code
_entity_poly.pdbx_strand_id
1 'polypeptide(L)'
;SARSLMEEEFSNFTGVYLSYLNDNFLRDYIENYKRTEGVYYLKGTFTVTHSRQLTKSDLFTKGTVLSGSCDSFPKAYIELVLPSTSPSPDTSIPIGTKFSLQNDDFSCVLHVRKPTDESICFTLIPITYNKISVSKTRSIGINPPKTLNIDGTWPLIKDSDLKLEIEPQKTS
;
A
#
# COMPACT_ATOMS: atom_id res chain seq x y z
N SER A 1 6.56 -13.12 -3.46
CA SER A 1 7.36 -11.89 -3.26
C SER A 1 6.83 -10.82 -4.21
N ALA A 2 7.27 -9.55 -4.12
CA ALA A 2 6.81 -8.51 -5.04
C ALA A 2 7.08 -8.87 -6.52
N ARG A 3 8.25 -9.46 -6.76
CA ARG A 3 8.66 -9.93 -8.08
C ARG A 3 7.75 -11.02 -8.64
N SER A 4 7.52 -12.10 -7.89
CA SER A 4 6.63 -13.19 -8.33
C SER A 4 5.22 -12.69 -8.62
N LEU A 5 4.64 -11.84 -7.75
CA LEU A 5 3.32 -11.28 -8.02
C LEU A 5 3.32 -10.49 -9.35
N MET A 6 4.33 -9.65 -9.59
CA MET A 6 4.41 -8.90 -10.84
C MET A 6 4.57 -9.80 -12.07
N GLU A 7 5.53 -10.72 -12.04
CA GLU A 7 5.94 -11.50 -13.22
C GLU A 7 4.94 -12.63 -13.53
N GLU A 8 4.41 -13.30 -12.51
CA GLU A 8 3.61 -14.51 -12.64
C GLU A 8 2.10 -14.21 -12.62
N GLU A 9 1.64 -13.30 -11.76
CA GLU A 9 0.21 -13.03 -11.58
C GLU A 9 -0.25 -11.81 -12.38
N PHE A 10 0.46 -10.68 -12.30
CA PHE A 10 -0.03 -9.39 -12.79
C PHE A 10 0.56 -8.92 -14.13
N SER A 11 1.50 -9.66 -14.71
CA SER A 11 2.23 -9.25 -15.92
C SER A 11 1.27 -9.03 -17.10
N ASN A 12 0.29 -9.92 -17.27
CA ASN A 12 -0.64 -9.91 -18.40
C ASN A 12 -1.92 -9.07 -18.20
N PHE A 13 -2.17 -8.56 -16.98
CA PHE A 13 -3.37 -7.75 -16.71
C PHE A 13 -3.12 -6.27 -17.02
N THR A 14 -3.95 -5.69 -17.89
CA THR A 14 -3.95 -4.25 -18.23
C THR A 14 -5.38 -3.77 -18.51
N GLY A 15 -5.57 -2.44 -18.51
CA GLY A 15 -6.84 -1.81 -18.86
C GLY A 15 -8.03 -2.37 -18.07
N VAL A 16 -9.10 -2.70 -18.79
CA VAL A 16 -10.38 -3.17 -18.21
C VAL A 16 -10.22 -4.42 -17.36
N TYR A 17 -9.32 -5.34 -17.73
CA TYR A 17 -9.10 -6.57 -16.94
C TYR A 17 -8.50 -6.28 -15.58
N LEU A 18 -7.53 -5.36 -15.51
CA LEU A 18 -6.93 -4.97 -14.24
C LEU A 18 -7.94 -4.23 -13.36
N SER A 19 -8.77 -3.36 -13.95
CA SER A 19 -9.87 -2.69 -13.24
C SER A 19 -10.86 -3.71 -12.65
N TYR A 20 -11.30 -4.70 -13.43
CA TYR A 20 -12.19 -5.75 -12.96
C TYR A 20 -11.58 -6.56 -11.80
N LEU A 21 -10.30 -6.89 -11.89
CA LEU A 21 -9.59 -7.61 -10.83
C LEU A 21 -9.52 -6.79 -9.54
N ASN A 22 -9.25 -5.49 -9.66
CA ASN A 22 -9.25 -4.56 -8.53
C ASN A 22 -10.63 -4.43 -7.87
N ASP A 23 -11.71 -4.41 -8.65
CA ASP A 23 -13.08 -4.40 -8.11
C ASP A 23 -13.37 -5.67 -7.29
N ASN A 24 -12.86 -6.82 -7.73
CA ASN A 24 -12.97 -8.07 -6.97
C ASN A 24 -12.17 -8.01 -5.66
N PHE A 25 -10.93 -7.51 -5.68
CA PHE A 25 -10.14 -7.35 -4.45
C PHE A 25 -10.83 -6.46 -3.41
N LEU A 26 -11.40 -5.33 -3.86
CA LEU A 26 -12.14 -4.44 -2.97
C LEU A 26 -13.43 -5.11 -2.44
N ARG A 27 -14.15 -5.83 -3.30
CA ARG A 27 -15.34 -6.58 -2.89
C ARG A 27 -14.99 -7.64 -1.84
N ASP A 28 -13.96 -8.43 -2.07
CA ASP A 28 -13.55 -9.48 -1.15
C ASP A 28 -13.15 -8.88 0.20
N TYR A 29 -12.44 -7.75 0.21
CA TYR A 29 -12.15 -7.00 1.44
C TYR A 29 -13.45 -6.56 2.17
N ILE A 30 -14.40 -5.94 1.46
CA ILE A 30 -15.68 -5.49 2.04
C ILE A 30 -16.49 -6.66 2.60
N GLU A 31 -16.48 -7.80 1.91
CA GLU A 31 -17.18 -9.01 2.32
C GLU A 31 -16.42 -9.79 3.42
N ASN A 32 -15.29 -9.28 3.91
CA ASN A 32 -14.39 -9.94 4.88
C ASN A 32 -13.85 -11.28 4.40
N TYR A 33 -13.46 -11.35 3.13
CA TYR A 33 -12.83 -12.50 2.49
C TYR A 33 -13.63 -13.80 2.62
N LYS A 34 -14.97 -13.70 2.50
CA LYS A 34 -15.84 -14.89 2.35
C LYS A 34 -15.38 -15.80 1.22
N ARG A 35 -14.78 -15.21 0.19
CA ARG A 35 -14.02 -15.89 -0.86
C ARG A 35 -12.55 -15.63 -0.60
N THR A 36 -11.78 -16.70 -0.53
CA THR A 36 -10.33 -16.64 -0.30
C THR A 36 -9.51 -16.97 -1.54
N GLU A 37 -10.18 -17.39 -2.62
CA GLU A 37 -9.56 -17.60 -3.93
C GLU A 37 -9.08 -16.25 -4.47
N GLY A 38 -7.81 -16.16 -4.86
CA GLY A 38 -7.25 -14.92 -5.39
C GLY A 38 -6.88 -13.87 -4.34
N VAL A 39 -6.80 -14.23 -3.06
CA VAL A 39 -6.26 -13.34 -2.02
C VAL A 39 -4.74 -13.41 -2.04
N TYR A 40 -4.10 -12.30 -2.38
CA TYR A 40 -2.64 -12.19 -2.43
C TYR A 40 -2.10 -11.42 -1.23
N TYR A 41 -1.02 -11.91 -0.65
CA TYR A 41 -0.28 -11.24 0.42
C TYR A 41 1.10 -10.84 -0.07
N LEU A 42 1.56 -9.66 0.35
CA LEU A 42 2.88 -9.17 0.02
C LEU A 42 3.74 -9.01 1.28
N LYS A 43 4.96 -9.54 1.19
CA LYS A 43 6.04 -9.39 2.17
C LYS A 43 7.28 -8.86 1.50
N GLY A 44 8.16 -8.27 2.28
CA GLY A 44 9.44 -7.74 1.81
C GLY A 44 9.93 -6.57 2.63
N THR A 45 11.06 -6.00 2.22
CA THR A 45 11.61 -4.78 2.80
C THR A 45 11.41 -3.64 1.82
N PHE A 46 10.99 -2.50 2.36
CA PHE A 46 10.63 -1.33 1.59
C PHE A 46 11.26 -0.08 2.20
N THR A 47 11.60 0.87 1.34
CA THR A 47 12.06 2.19 1.72
C THR A 47 10.94 3.19 1.46
N VAL A 48 10.50 3.92 2.49
CA VAL A 48 9.40 4.89 2.40
C VAL A 48 9.76 6.00 1.42
N THR A 49 8.87 6.30 0.48
CA THR A 49 9.04 7.37 -0.51
C THR A 49 8.10 8.54 -0.29
N HIS A 50 6.91 8.29 0.27
CA HIS A 50 5.98 9.32 0.72
C HIS A 50 5.14 8.83 1.90
N SER A 51 4.62 9.75 2.71
CA SER A 51 3.68 9.42 3.79
C SER A 51 2.76 10.60 4.07
N ARG A 52 1.48 10.32 4.31
CA ARG A 52 0.48 11.33 4.69
C ARG A 52 -0.63 10.73 5.55
N GLN A 53 -1.34 11.61 6.25
CA GLN A 53 -2.60 11.24 6.89
C GLN A 53 -3.68 10.95 5.84
N LEU A 54 -4.52 9.96 6.14
CA LEU A 54 -5.76 9.74 5.45
C LEU A 54 -6.76 10.85 5.81
N THR A 55 -7.61 11.20 4.86
CA THR A 55 -8.54 12.32 4.90
C THR A 55 -9.95 11.84 4.57
N LYS A 56 -10.96 12.69 4.80
CA LYS A 56 -12.35 12.34 4.51
C LYS A 56 -12.63 12.06 3.02
N SER A 57 -11.78 12.56 2.11
CA SER A 57 -11.90 12.30 0.68
C SER A 57 -11.29 10.96 0.24
N ASP A 58 -10.58 10.26 1.12
CA ASP A 58 -9.97 8.96 0.80
C ASP A 58 -10.96 7.81 1.05
N LEU A 59 -10.78 6.66 0.37
CA LEU A 59 -11.58 5.45 0.61
C LEU A 59 -11.57 5.05 2.10
N PHE A 60 -10.37 5.04 2.69
CA PHE A 60 -10.17 4.92 4.13
C PHE A 60 -10.06 6.32 4.71
N THR A 61 -11.02 6.73 5.53
CA THR A 61 -11.14 8.14 5.92
C THR A 61 -10.29 8.56 7.12
N LYS A 62 -9.62 7.60 7.78
CA LYS A 62 -8.82 7.80 8.99
C LYS A 62 -7.65 6.83 9.05
N GLY A 63 -6.52 7.33 9.55
CA GLY A 63 -5.27 6.59 9.65
C GLY A 63 -4.18 7.19 8.79
N THR A 64 -3.25 6.37 8.33
CA THR A 64 -2.09 6.81 7.56
C THR A 64 -1.93 5.98 6.32
N VAL A 65 -1.44 6.60 5.26
CA VAL A 65 -0.96 5.90 4.07
C VAL A 65 0.48 6.28 3.83
N LEU A 66 1.27 5.30 3.40
CA LEU A 66 2.65 5.52 2.97
C LEU A 66 2.88 4.82 1.64
N SER A 67 3.78 5.36 0.82
CA SER A 67 4.34 4.65 -0.31
C SER A 67 5.75 4.18 0.01
N GLY A 68 6.18 3.10 -0.64
CA GLY A 68 7.55 2.64 -0.53
C GLY A 68 8.03 1.86 -1.75
N SER A 69 9.31 1.95 -2.04
CA SER A 69 9.98 1.15 -3.07
C SER A 69 10.47 -0.16 -2.49
N CYS A 70 10.27 -1.27 -3.20
CA CYS A 70 10.77 -2.59 -2.78
C CYS A 70 12.29 -2.67 -2.95
N ASP A 71 13.00 -2.92 -1.84
CA ASP A 71 14.47 -2.96 -1.84
C ASP A 71 15.03 -4.10 -2.70
N SER A 72 14.36 -5.26 -2.73
CA SER A 72 14.80 -6.43 -3.50
C SER A 72 14.36 -6.41 -4.96
N PHE A 73 13.44 -5.53 -5.33
CA PHE A 73 12.90 -5.46 -6.68
C PHE A 73 12.43 -4.02 -6.99
N PRO A 74 13.34 -3.13 -7.43
CA PRO A 74 13.06 -1.70 -7.60
C PRO A 74 12.00 -1.31 -8.65
N LYS A 75 11.43 -2.29 -9.35
CA LYS A 75 10.26 -2.13 -10.25
C LYS A 75 8.92 -2.23 -9.51
N ALA A 76 8.93 -2.69 -8.27
CA ALA A 76 7.74 -2.78 -7.43
C ALA A 76 7.71 -1.69 -6.36
N TYR A 77 6.55 -1.04 -6.27
CA TYR A 77 6.18 -0.09 -5.24
C TYR A 77 5.02 -0.63 -4.42
N ILE A 78 4.80 -0.07 -3.25
CA ILE A 78 3.62 -0.32 -2.44
C ILE A 78 2.98 0.98 -1.99
N GLU A 79 1.67 0.95 -1.76
CA GLU A 79 0.93 1.89 -0.95
C GLU A 79 0.39 1.12 0.26
N LEU A 80 0.96 1.32 1.45
CA LEU A 80 0.50 0.63 2.65
C LEU A 80 -0.52 1.51 3.38
N VAL A 81 -1.77 1.04 3.42
CA VAL A 81 -2.86 1.66 4.16
C VAL A 81 -2.86 1.14 5.58
N LEU A 82 -2.80 2.05 6.55
CA LEU A 82 -2.81 1.78 7.98
C LEU A 82 -4.02 2.48 8.62
N PRO A 83 -5.23 1.90 8.53
CA PRO A 83 -6.43 2.53 9.06
C PRO A 83 -6.38 2.62 10.58
N SER A 84 -6.92 3.71 11.16
CA SER A 84 -7.03 3.89 12.60
C SER A 84 -8.38 4.47 13.00
N THR A 85 -8.82 4.19 14.23
CA THR A 85 -10.08 4.75 14.76
C THR A 85 -9.91 6.11 15.43
N SER A 86 -8.72 6.38 15.97
CA SER A 86 -8.36 7.64 16.60
C SER A 86 -7.46 8.48 15.69
N PRO A 87 -7.62 9.81 15.71
CA PRO A 87 -6.61 10.70 15.14
C PRO A 87 -5.34 10.55 15.97
N SER A 88 -4.35 9.85 15.44
CA SER A 88 -3.01 9.85 16.03
C SER A 88 -2.34 11.19 15.74
N PRO A 89 -1.62 11.80 16.71
CA PRO A 89 -0.72 12.90 16.39
C PRO A 89 0.30 12.43 15.35
N ASP A 90 0.60 13.32 14.41
CA ASP A 90 1.32 13.09 13.15
C ASP A 90 1.99 11.71 12.99
N THR A 91 1.27 10.79 12.37
CA THR A 91 1.77 9.46 11.99
C THR A 91 2.54 9.46 10.68
N SER A 92 2.89 10.63 10.12
CA SER A 92 3.76 10.69 8.95
C SER A 92 5.09 10.00 9.27
N ILE A 93 5.50 9.11 8.36
CA ILE A 93 6.74 8.35 8.48
C ILE A 93 7.80 9.06 7.64
N PRO A 94 8.99 9.33 8.20
CA PRO A 94 10.04 10.03 7.45
C PRO A 94 10.38 9.29 6.15
N ILE A 95 10.51 10.06 5.06
CA ILE A 95 11.01 9.56 3.78
C ILE A 95 12.40 8.94 3.98
N GLY A 96 12.69 7.84 3.28
CA GLY A 96 13.92 7.07 3.44
C GLY A 96 13.91 6.08 4.60
N THR A 97 12.86 6.07 5.44
CA THR A 97 12.72 5.07 6.50
C THR A 97 12.56 3.69 5.89
N LYS A 98 13.33 2.71 6.39
CA LYS A 98 13.17 1.30 6.02
C LYS A 98 12.23 0.57 6.96
N PHE A 99 11.35 -0.24 6.40
CA PHE A 99 10.47 -1.14 7.13
C PHE A 99 10.31 -2.46 6.38
N SER A 100 9.82 -3.47 7.08
CA SER A 100 9.58 -4.79 6.50
C SER A 100 8.18 -5.26 6.81
N LEU A 101 7.51 -5.81 5.80
CA LEU A 101 6.29 -6.58 5.95
C LEU A 101 6.66 -8.06 6.02
N GLN A 102 6.21 -8.72 7.09
CA GLN A 102 6.46 -10.11 7.40
C GLN A 102 5.23 -10.98 7.08
N ASN A 103 5.36 -12.30 7.20
CA ASN A 103 4.25 -13.22 6.91
C ASN A 103 3.05 -13.01 7.86
N ASP A 104 3.33 -12.70 9.13
CA ASP A 104 2.35 -12.51 10.20
C ASP A 104 1.67 -11.14 10.17
N ASP A 105 2.14 -10.22 9.33
CA ASP A 105 1.44 -8.96 9.08
C ASP A 105 0.21 -9.16 8.17
N PHE A 106 0.15 -10.25 7.39
CA PHE A 106 -0.90 -10.55 6.41
C PHE A 106 -1.32 -9.30 5.61
N SER A 107 -0.34 -8.60 5.03
CA SER A 107 -0.58 -7.42 4.20
C SER A 107 -1.19 -7.83 2.87
N CYS A 108 -2.51 -7.76 2.79
CA CYS A 108 -3.30 -8.18 1.63
C CYS A 108 -3.24 -7.13 0.53
N VAL A 109 -3.14 -7.58 -0.71
CA VAL A 109 -3.31 -6.74 -1.90
C VAL A 109 -4.78 -6.36 -2.03
N LEU A 110 -5.06 -5.06 -2.02
CA LEU A 110 -6.39 -4.48 -2.19
C LEU A 110 -6.57 -3.87 -3.58
N HIS A 111 -5.46 -3.47 -4.22
CA HIS A 111 -5.46 -2.95 -5.58
C HIS A 111 -4.07 -3.03 -6.19
N VAL A 112 -4.04 -3.13 -7.51
CA VAL A 112 -2.83 -3.17 -8.32
C VAL A 112 -2.94 -2.14 -9.44
N ARG A 113 -1.88 -1.39 -9.64
CA ARG A 113 -1.72 -0.47 -10.78
C ARG A 113 -0.34 -0.56 -11.37
N LYS A 114 -0.20 -0.15 -12.62
CA LYS A 114 1.08 -0.10 -13.35
C LYS A 114 1.42 1.37 -13.62
N PRO A 115 2.25 2.02 -12.79
CA PRO A 115 2.64 3.42 -13.00
C PRO A 115 3.35 3.63 -14.35
N THR A 116 4.06 2.60 -14.81
CA THR A 116 4.64 2.48 -16.15
C THR A 116 4.51 1.02 -16.62
N ASP A 117 4.76 0.74 -17.89
CA ASP A 117 4.72 -0.64 -18.43
C ASP A 117 5.71 -1.60 -17.73
N GLU A 118 6.77 -1.05 -17.12
CA GLU A 118 7.80 -1.81 -16.43
C GLU A 118 7.69 -1.80 -14.92
N SER A 119 6.68 -1.13 -14.35
CA SER A 119 6.55 -1.02 -12.89
C SER A 119 5.17 -1.38 -12.41
N ILE A 120 5.09 -1.75 -11.14
CA ILE A 120 3.86 -2.14 -10.49
C ILE A 120 3.77 -1.49 -9.12
N CYS A 121 2.57 -1.11 -8.71
CA CYS A 121 2.29 -0.61 -7.38
C CYS A 121 1.15 -1.42 -6.77
N PHE A 122 1.41 -2.01 -5.59
CA PHE A 122 0.42 -2.76 -4.82
C PHE A 122 -0.11 -1.88 -3.69
N THR A 123 -1.41 -1.61 -3.67
CA THR A 123 -2.06 -1.05 -2.49
C THR A 123 -2.32 -2.19 -1.51
N LEU A 124 -1.78 -2.09 -0.31
CA LEU A 124 -1.79 -3.12 0.72
C LEU A 124 -2.59 -2.66 1.94
N ILE A 125 -3.27 -3.61 2.57
CA ILE A 125 -3.89 -3.44 3.89
C ILE A 125 -3.58 -4.64 4.79
N PRO A 126 -3.03 -4.45 6.00
CA PRO A 126 -2.86 -5.53 6.97
C PRO A 126 -4.22 -5.92 7.56
N ILE A 127 -4.63 -7.18 7.38
CA ILE A 127 -5.98 -7.63 7.76
C ILE A 127 -6.07 -8.20 9.19
N THR A 128 -4.92 -8.44 9.84
CA THR A 128 -4.88 -8.83 11.25
C THR A 128 -5.16 -7.65 12.18
N TYR A 129 -5.02 -6.42 11.69
CA TYR A 129 -5.12 -5.18 12.45
C TYR A 129 -4.25 -5.15 13.73
N ASN A 130 -3.13 -5.86 13.70
CA ASN A 130 -2.09 -5.80 14.72
C ASN A 130 -1.21 -4.55 14.55
N LYS A 131 -0.40 -4.20 15.56
CA LYS A 131 0.56 -3.10 15.40
C LYS A 131 1.56 -3.44 14.29
N ILE A 132 1.74 -2.52 13.35
CA ILE A 132 2.72 -2.66 12.25
C ILE A 132 3.99 -1.91 12.60
N SER A 133 5.13 -2.57 12.48
CA SER A 133 6.44 -1.95 12.69
C SER A 133 6.86 -1.19 11.44
N VAL A 134 6.88 0.14 11.54
CA VAL A 134 7.24 1.05 10.43
C VAL A 134 8.67 1.58 10.56
N SER A 135 9.36 1.27 11.64
CA SER A 135 10.81 1.40 11.82
C SER A 135 11.28 0.51 12.98
N LYS A 136 12.59 0.50 13.27
CA LYS A 136 13.14 -0.22 14.44
C LYS A 136 12.57 0.23 15.79
N THR A 137 12.11 1.48 15.90
CA THR A 137 11.68 2.09 17.16
C THR A 137 10.22 2.55 17.15
N ARG A 138 9.53 2.40 16.00
CA ARG A 138 8.17 2.91 15.81
C ARG A 138 7.27 1.82 15.27
N SER A 139 6.17 1.59 15.97
CA SER A 139 5.06 0.79 15.49
C SER A 139 3.78 1.62 15.50
N ILE A 140 2.91 1.40 14.52
CA ILE A 140 1.62 2.06 14.39
C ILE A 140 0.54 1.05 14.73
N GLY A 141 -0.32 1.40 15.69
CA GLY A 141 -1.54 0.64 15.96
C GLY A 141 -2.57 0.92 14.88
N ILE A 142 -3.15 -0.14 14.33
CA ILE A 142 -4.20 -0.06 13.32
C ILE A 142 -5.48 -0.69 13.84
N ASN A 143 -6.60 -0.31 13.24
CA ASN A 143 -7.91 -0.85 13.56
C ASN A 143 -8.71 -1.06 12.28
N PRO A 144 -9.63 -2.03 12.25
CA PRO A 144 -10.55 -2.16 11.13
C PRO A 144 -11.35 -0.86 10.95
N PRO A 145 -11.48 -0.34 9.72
CA PRO A 145 -12.33 0.81 9.45
C PRO A 145 -13.78 0.43 9.72
N LYS A 146 -14.54 1.34 10.36
CA LYS A 146 -15.98 1.13 10.60
C LYS A 146 -16.83 1.34 9.36
N THR A 147 -16.36 2.22 8.48
CA THR A 147 -17.04 2.66 7.26
C THR A 147 -15.99 2.98 6.21
N LEU A 148 -16.31 2.74 4.94
CA LEU A 148 -15.51 3.16 3.80
C LEU A 148 -16.24 4.28 3.05
N ASN A 149 -15.49 5.20 2.47
CA ASN A 149 -16.01 6.19 1.54
C ASN A 149 -15.88 5.63 0.12
N ILE A 150 -16.94 4.99 -0.41
CA ILE A 150 -16.88 4.31 -1.72
C ILE A 150 -16.60 5.27 -2.87
N ASP A 151 -16.98 6.54 -2.73
CA ASP A 151 -16.70 7.61 -3.68
C ASP A 151 -15.32 8.27 -3.44
N GLY A 152 -14.52 7.71 -2.53
CA GLY A 152 -13.23 8.23 -2.14
C GLY A 152 -12.18 8.07 -3.23
N THR A 153 -11.18 8.96 -3.20
CA THR A 153 -10.07 8.97 -4.14
C THR A 153 -9.33 7.64 -4.14
N TRP A 154 -9.04 7.15 -5.35
CA TRP A 154 -8.27 5.95 -5.60
C TRP A 154 -7.43 6.13 -6.89
N PRO A 155 -6.13 5.81 -6.92
CA PRO A 155 -5.28 5.38 -5.81
C PRO A 155 -5.04 6.47 -4.75
N LEU A 156 -4.55 6.08 -3.58
CA LEU A 156 -4.38 6.98 -2.42
C LEU A 156 -3.13 7.87 -2.52
N ILE A 157 -2.10 7.42 -3.24
CA ILE A 157 -0.87 8.18 -3.47
C ILE A 157 -0.69 8.34 -4.99
N LYS A 158 -0.21 9.51 -5.41
CA LYS A 158 0.02 9.78 -6.83
C LYS A 158 1.30 9.09 -7.31
N ASP A 159 1.36 8.81 -8.61
CA ASP A 159 2.50 8.14 -9.25
C ASP A 159 3.81 8.94 -9.10
N SER A 160 3.71 10.28 -9.07
CA SER A 160 4.83 11.18 -8.80
C SER A 160 5.49 10.90 -7.44
N ASP A 161 4.69 10.50 -6.46
CA ASP A 161 5.10 10.37 -5.07
C ASP A 161 5.55 8.92 -4.74
N LEU A 162 5.65 8.05 -5.76
CA LEU A 162 6.17 6.69 -5.60
C LEU A 162 7.70 6.64 -5.62
N LYS A 163 8.34 7.59 -6.31
CA LYS A 163 9.80 7.66 -6.42
C LYS A 163 10.35 8.67 -5.41
N LEU A 164 11.55 8.39 -4.91
CA LEU A 164 12.29 9.40 -4.16
C LEU A 164 12.68 10.51 -5.13
N GLU A 165 12.22 11.74 -4.89
CA GLU A 165 12.81 12.91 -5.52
C GLU A 165 14.24 13.05 -4.98
N ILE A 166 15.22 12.61 -5.77
CA ILE A 166 16.60 12.99 -5.56
C ILE A 166 16.73 14.38 -6.15
N GLU A 167 16.56 15.43 -5.34
CA GLU A 167 17.01 16.74 -5.76
C GLU A 167 18.50 16.63 -6.10
N PRO A 168 18.93 16.95 -7.34
CA PRO A 168 20.35 17.01 -7.64
C PRO A 168 20.95 18.09 -6.73
N GLN A 169 21.84 17.68 -5.83
CA GLN A 169 22.67 18.63 -5.09
C GLN A 169 23.33 19.54 -6.13
N LYS A 170 22.96 20.83 -6.12
CA LYS A 170 23.74 21.87 -6.80
C LYS A 170 25.13 21.82 -6.20
N THR A 171 26.09 21.28 -6.94
CA THR A 171 27.51 21.52 -6.72
C THR A 171 27.74 23.02 -6.89
N SER A 172 27.88 23.72 -5.76
CA SER A 172 28.48 25.06 -5.70
C SER A 172 29.98 24.99 -5.96
#